data_AF-A0A962GJ98-F1
#
_entry.id   AF-A0A962GJ98-F1
#
_cell.length_a   1.000
_cell.length_b   1.000
_cell.length_c   1.000
_cell.angle_alpha   90.00
_cell.angle_beta   90.00
_cell.angle_gamma   90.00
#
_symmetry.space_group_name_H-M   'P 1'
#
loop_
_entity.id
_entity.type
_entity.pdbx_description
1 polymer ?
#
loop_
_entity_poly.entity_id
_entity_poly.type
_entity_poly.pdbx_seq_one_letter_code
_entity_poly.pdbx_strand_id
1 'polypeptide(L)'
;MINFKDQKIRLRRLFIGIAIAVVNVSCSKDQVIDVKVKEIVTFPAAIEPTCREGVAKIYDECGSQQMVLNQALQAAKQTDKTVLISYGAEWCIWCHVFDQYVKGSSREFDYQWQYHDGENLSWSMQEKANKNAETEAQALNHYFADNFVLAHIESYYSVDGEQVLFDLGYDVDSIVGVPLILVLDQNGQIADRMKSSNQLIGLEIRSDSGREFRGYDRKLLLAELKRLKKSSENHEPWQSF
;
A
#
# COMPACT_ATOMS: atom_id res chain seq x y z
N MET A 1 94.11 25.71 46.86
CA MET A 1 94.12 25.01 45.56
C MET A 1 92.68 24.63 45.21
N ILE A 2 92.22 25.04 44.02
CA ILE A 2 91.01 24.59 43.27
C ILE A 2 89.66 24.86 43.99
N ASN A 3 88.95 25.98 43.74
CA ASN A 3 88.17 26.36 42.55
C ASN A 3 87.01 25.40 42.22
N PHE A 4 85.78 25.79 42.51
CA PHE A 4 84.65 25.52 41.62
C PHE A 4 83.66 26.69 41.66
N LYS A 5 83.75 27.50 40.60
CA LYS A 5 82.87 28.60 40.22
C LYS A 5 81.46 28.13 39.85
N ASP A 6 80.54 29.03 40.13
CA ASP A 6 79.40 29.48 39.32
C ASP A 6 78.17 28.58 39.09
N GLN A 7 77.09 29.08 39.69
CA GLN A 7 75.70 29.00 39.25
C GLN A 7 75.54 29.25 37.75
N LYS A 8 74.74 28.40 37.07
CA LYS A 8 73.95 28.82 35.90
C LYS A 8 72.55 28.23 35.96
N ILE A 9 71.61 29.14 36.19
CA ILE A 9 70.17 29.01 36.00
C ILE A 9 69.88 28.45 34.60
N ARG A 10 69.15 27.33 34.52
CA ARG A 10 68.59 26.83 33.25
C ARG A 10 67.11 27.16 33.18
N LEU A 11 66.79 28.13 32.33
CA LEU A 11 65.48 28.41 31.76
C LEU A 11 64.86 27.11 31.23
N ARG A 12 63.75 26.64 31.82
CA ARG A 12 62.88 25.65 31.18
C ARG A 12 62.00 26.37 30.17
N ARG A 13 62.28 26.15 28.88
CA ARG A 13 61.42 26.56 27.78
C ARG A 13 60.08 25.83 27.92
N LEU A 14 59.01 26.59 28.14
CA LEU A 14 57.64 26.11 28.11
C LEU A 14 57.27 25.82 26.64
N PHE A 15 57.30 24.55 26.23
CA PHE A 15 56.72 24.13 24.95
C PHE A 15 55.22 24.04 25.14
N ILE A 16 54.50 25.08 24.71
CA ILE A 16 53.05 25.03 24.54
C ILE A 16 52.80 24.23 23.25
N GLY A 17 52.51 22.94 23.40
CA GLY A 17 51.98 22.12 22.31
C GLY A 17 50.54 22.53 22.05
N ILE A 18 50.30 23.22 20.93
CA ILE A 18 48.95 23.46 20.41
C ILE A 18 48.46 22.11 19.86
N ALA A 19 47.58 21.45 20.62
CA ALA A 19 46.84 20.29 20.15
C ALA A 19 45.81 20.76 19.11
N ILE A 20 46.09 20.50 17.83
CA ILE A 20 45.09 20.64 16.77
C ILE A 20 44.07 19.53 16.99
N ALA A 21 42.92 19.88 17.55
CA ALA A 21 41.77 18.98 17.62
C ALA A 21 41.26 18.76 16.19
N VAL A 22 41.64 17.62 15.59
CA VAL A 22 40.99 17.13 14.39
C VAL A 22 39.58 16.72 14.81
N VAL A 23 38.62 17.61 14.60
CA VAL A 23 37.21 17.28 14.76
C VAL A 23 36.89 16.30 13.63
N ASN A 24 36.90 15.01 13.97
CA ASN A 24 36.31 14.00 13.12
C ASN A 24 34.82 14.33 13.01
N VAL A 25 34.45 15.01 11.91
CA VAL A 25 33.08 15.05 11.45
C VAL A 25 32.76 13.61 11.03
N SER A 26 32.36 12.81 12.00
CA SER A 26 31.73 11.52 11.75
C SER A 26 30.44 11.84 11.03
N CYS A 27 30.45 11.66 9.72
CA CYS A 27 29.26 11.67 8.91
C CYS A 27 28.37 10.56 9.47
N SER A 28 27.38 10.93 10.29
CA SER A 28 26.34 10.03 10.75
C SER A 28 25.76 9.39 9.50
N LYS A 29 26.07 8.11 9.27
CA LYS A 29 25.34 7.31 8.32
C LYS A 29 23.91 7.34 8.83
N ASP A 30 23.03 8.05 8.11
CA ASP A 30 21.60 7.93 8.31
C ASP A 30 21.30 6.43 8.41
N GLN A 31 20.89 5.99 9.60
CA GLN A 31 20.47 4.63 9.78
C GLN A 31 19.23 4.46 8.93
N VAL A 32 19.39 3.75 7.81
CA VAL A 32 18.27 3.20 7.07
C VAL A 32 17.57 2.27 8.04
N ILE A 33 16.55 2.78 8.72
CA ILE A 33 15.70 1.95 9.56
C ILE A 33 14.98 1.03 8.59
N ASP A 34 15.29 -0.26 8.69
CA ASP A 34 14.58 -1.33 8.01
C ASP A 34 13.17 -1.43 8.62
N VAL A 35 12.28 -0.52 8.18
CA VAL A 35 10.91 -0.47 8.69
C VAL A 35 10.12 -1.59 8.01
N LYS A 36 9.97 -2.70 8.71
CA LYS A 36 9.17 -3.85 8.26
C LYS A 36 7.73 -3.40 7.88
N VAL A 37 7.21 -3.92 6.76
CA VAL A 37 5.81 -3.76 6.36
C VAL A 37 4.86 -4.31 7.44
N LYS A 38 3.70 -3.66 7.61
CA LYS A 38 2.62 -4.08 8.51
C LYS A 38 1.66 -5.01 7.78
N GLU A 39 1.22 -6.05 8.47
CA GLU A 39 0.14 -6.92 8.00
C GLU A 39 -1.17 -6.12 7.93
N ILE A 40 -1.90 -6.27 6.82
CA ILE A 40 -3.21 -5.65 6.62
C ILE A 40 -4.31 -6.66 6.97
N VAL A 41 -5.46 -6.16 7.42
CA VAL A 41 -6.65 -7.01 7.60
C VAL A 41 -7.40 -7.01 6.26
N THR A 42 -7.60 -8.18 5.68
CA THR A 42 -8.29 -8.36 4.39
C THR A 42 -9.29 -9.51 4.44
N PHE A 43 -10.38 -9.38 3.68
CA PHE A 43 -11.40 -10.40 3.47
C PHE A 43 -11.64 -10.60 1.95
N PRO A 44 -11.91 -11.83 1.49
CA PRO A 44 -12.06 -13.07 2.25
C PRO A 44 -10.76 -13.48 2.95
N ALA A 45 -10.85 -13.99 4.19
CA ALA A 45 -9.66 -14.41 4.94
C ALA A 45 -9.03 -15.70 4.39
N ALA A 46 -9.83 -16.51 3.70
CA ALA A 46 -9.41 -17.70 2.98
C ALA A 46 -10.32 -17.89 1.76
N ILE A 47 -9.77 -18.44 0.70
CA ILE A 47 -10.49 -18.77 -0.54
C ILE A 47 -10.55 -20.29 -0.66
N GLU A 48 -11.70 -20.81 -1.09
CA GLU A 48 -11.89 -22.24 -1.33
C GLU A 48 -10.89 -22.74 -2.40
N PRO A 49 -9.93 -23.61 -2.06
CA PRO A 49 -8.86 -24.00 -2.98
C PRO A 49 -9.35 -24.71 -4.24
N THR A 50 -10.56 -25.28 -4.21
CA THR A 50 -11.16 -25.96 -5.36
C THR A 50 -12.09 -25.08 -6.18
N CYS A 51 -12.40 -23.87 -5.69
CA CYS A 51 -13.19 -22.91 -6.44
C CYS A 51 -12.49 -22.64 -7.77
N ARG A 52 -13.21 -22.90 -8.87
CA ARG A 52 -12.73 -22.64 -10.23
C ARG A 52 -11.35 -23.23 -10.51
N GLU A 53 -11.11 -24.46 -10.07
CA GLU A 53 -9.84 -25.17 -10.27
C GLU A 53 -8.64 -24.50 -9.57
N GLY A 54 -8.91 -23.68 -8.53
CA GLY A 54 -7.88 -23.05 -7.71
C GLY A 54 -7.25 -21.80 -8.34
N VAL A 55 -7.91 -21.22 -9.34
CA VAL A 55 -7.45 -19.99 -10.00
C VAL A 55 -7.61 -18.76 -9.10
N ALA A 56 -8.62 -18.74 -8.24
CA ALA A 56 -8.90 -17.64 -7.32
C ALA A 56 -7.77 -17.44 -6.29
N LYS A 57 -7.40 -16.17 -6.04
CA LYS A 57 -6.27 -15.76 -5.18
C LYS A 57 -6.61 -14.67 -4.19
N ILE A 58 -7.40 -13.67 -4.56
CA ILE A 58 -7.79 -12.54 -3.70
C ILE A 58 -9.32 -12.33 -3.63
N TYR A 59 -10.06 -12.81 -4.63
CA TYR A 59 -11.51 -12.77 -4.70
C TYR A 59 -12.10 -14.17 -4.48
N ASP A 60 -13.08 -14.29 -3.59
CA ASP A 60 -13.82 -15.54 -3.42
C ASP A 60 -14.89 -15.65 -4.51
N GLU A 61 -14.56 -16.32 -5.62
CA GLU A 61 -15.44 -16.49 -6.78
C GLU A 61 -16.63 -17.45 -6.53
N CYS A 62 -16.66 -18.18 -5.40
CA CYS A 62 -17.68 -19.21 -5.13
C CYS A 62 -18.49 -18.96 -3.85
N GLY A 63 -17.98 -18.16 -2.92
CA GLY A 63 -18.65 -17.84 -1.67
C GLY A 63 -19.60 -16.65 -1.76
N SER A 64 -20.25 -16.36 -0.62
CA SER A 64 -21.13 -15.19 -0.48
C SER A 64 -20.31 -13.94 -0.22
N GLN A 65 -20.46 -12.98 -1.11
CA GLN A 65 -19.84 -11.67 -0.99
C GLN A 65 -20.45 -10.86 0.16
N GLN A 66 -21.73 -11.10 0.48
CA GLN A 66 -22.34 -10.50 1.66
C GLN A 66 -21.64 -10.95 2.96
N MET A 67 -21.20 -12.21 3.04
CA MET A 67 -20.40 -12.67 4.17
C MET A 67 -19.03 -11.99 4.23
N VAL A 68 -18.36 -11.79 3.09
CA VAL A 68 -17.09 -11.06 3.00
C VAL A 68 -17.26 -9.64 3.55
N LEU A 69 -18.29 -8.92 3.10
CA LEU A 69 -18.59 -7.57 3.59
C LEU A 69 -18.88 -7.55 5.10
N ASN A 70 -19.71 -8.48 5.59
CA ASN A 70 -20.07 -8.56 7.01
C ASN A 70 -18.84 -8.78 7.91
N GLN A 71 -17.92 -9.65 7.48
CA GLN A 71 -16.66 -9.91 8.20
C GLN A 71 -15.77 -8.67 8.22
N ALA A 72 -15.66 -7.97 7.07
CA ALA A 72 -14.90 -6.71 7.00
C ALA A 72 -15.47 -5.63 7.92
N LEU A 73 -16.79 -5.44 7.92
CA LEU A 73 -17.48 -4.50 8.83
C LEU A 73 -17.28 -4.86 10.30
N GLN A 74 -17.35 -6.14 10.64
CA GLN A 74 -17.10 -6.61 12.00
C GLN A 74 -15.65 -6.32 12.45
N ALA A 75 -14.67 -6.65 11.61
CA ALA A 75 -13.26 -6.41 11.89
C ALA A 75 -12.95 -4.91 11.99
N ALA A 76 -13.52 -4.10 11.10
CA ALA A 76 -13.39 -2.65 11.11
C ALA A 76 -13.88 -2.06 12.43
N LYS A 77 -15.05 -2.49 12.91
CA LYS A 77 -15.61 -2.08 14.22
C LYS A 77 -14.73 -2.51 15.40
N GLN A 78 -14.14 -3.70 15.36
CA GLN A 78 -13.27 -4.20 16.43
C GLN A 78 -11.91 -3.50 16.48
N THR A 79 -11.46 -2.96 15.35
CA THR A 79 -10.12 -2.37 15.21
C THR A 79 -10.13 -0.85 15.05
N ASP A 80 -11.30 -0.21 15.13
CA ASP A 80 -11.50 1.23 14.88
C ASP A 80 -10.94 1.68 13.51
N LYS A 81 -11.20 0.85 12.49
CA LYS A 81 -10.76 1.08 11.11
C LYS A 81 -11.95 1.29 10.18
N THR A 82 -11.67 1.79 9.00
CA THR A 82 -12.64 2.01 7.93
C THR A 82 -12.66 0.82 6.96
N VAL A 83 -13.82 0.38 6.48
CA VAL A 83 -13.88 -0.62 5.40
C VAL A 83 -13.61 0.06 4.06
N LEU A 84 -12.66 -0.50 3.31
CA LEU A 84 -12.40 -0.18 1.91
C LEU A 84 -12.76 -1.40 1.07
N ILE A 85 -13.73 -1.25 0.17
CA ILE A 85 -14.14 -2.29 -0.77
C ILE A 85 -13.28 -2.18 -2.02
N SER A 86 -12.71 -3.30 -2.44
CA SER A 86 -12.19 -3.51 -3.78
C SER A 86 -13.18 -4.40 -4.52
N TYR A 87 -14.03 -3.81 -5.35
CA TYR A 87 -14.92 -4.56 -6.23
C TYR A 87 -14.20 -4.88 -7.55
N GLY A 88 -14.09 -6.16 -7.88
CA GLY A 88 -13.35 -6.62 -9.04
C GLY A 88 -13.37 -8.13 -9.21
N ALA A 89 -12.48 -8.66 -10.04
CA ALA A 89 -12.44 -10.08 -10.37
C ALA A 89 -10.99 -10.56 -10.54
N GLU A 90 -10.77 -11.87 -10.62
CA GLU A 90 -9.41 -12.43 -10.65
C GLU A 90 -8.62 -12.07 -11.92
N TRP A 91 -9.31 -11.93 -13.05
CA TRP A 91 -8.72 -11.52 -14.33
C TRP A 91 -8.29 -10.04 -14.36
N CYS A 92 -8.64 -9.25 -13.33
CA CYS A 92 -8.35 -7.83 -13.26
C CYS A 92 -6.92 -7.56 -12.77
N ILE A 93 -6.01 -7.25 -13.71
CA ILE A 93 -4.61 -6.88 -13.40
C ILE A 93 -4.52 -5.79 -12.33
N TRP A 94 -5.27 -4.69 -12.50
CA TRP A 94 -5.20 -3.54 -11.59
C TRP A 94 -5.71 -3.85 -10.17
N CYS A 95 -6.60 -4.82 -10.01
CA CYS A 95 -7.08 -5.27 -8.72
C CYS A 95 -5.95 -5.92 -7.91
N HIS A 96 -5.17 -6.78 -8.55
CA HIS A 96 -4.01 -7.43 -7.93
C HIS A 96 -2.85 -6.46 -7.72
N VAL A 97 -2.63 -5.54 -8.64
CA VAL A 97 -1.65 -4.45 -8.45
C VAL A 97 -2.04 -3.63 -7.21
N PHE A 98 -3.31 -3.24 -7.05
CA PHE A 98 -3.76 -2.49 -5.88
C PHE A 98 -3.51 -3.28 -4.59
N ASP A 99 -3.93 -4.56 -4.55
CA ASP A 99 -3.72 -5.46 -3.40
C ASP A 99 -2.23 -5.55 -3.00
N GLN A 100 -1.35 -5.81 -3.95
CA GLN A 100 0.10 -5.89 -3.71
C GLN A 100 0.67 -4.56 -3.20
N TYR A 101 0.21 -3.43 -3.75
CA TYR A 101 0.68 -2.11 -3.35
C TYR A 101 0.33 -1.79 -1.90
N VAL A 102 -0.91 -2.09 -1.47
CA VAL A 102 -1.34 -1.84 -0.08
C VAL A 102 -0.71 -2.81 0.91
N LYS A 103 -0.32 -4.02 0.47
CA LYS A 103 0.51 -4.98 1.23
C LYS A 103 1.98 -4.58 1.34
N GLY A 104 2.41 -3.54 0.62
CA GLY A 104 3.77 -3.01 0.69
C GLY A 104 4.78 -3.73 -0.19
N SER A 105 4.33 -4.62 -1.09
CA SER A 105 5.17 -5.19 -2.15
C SER A 105 5.76 -4.06 -2.99
N SER A 106 6.99 -4.20 -3.45
CA SER A 106 7.67 -3.22 -4.31
C SER A 106 8.64 -3.90 -5.27
N ARG A 107 9.07 -3.17 -6.31
CA ARG A 107 10.02 -3.62 -7.36
C ARG A 107 9.51 -4.69 -8.31
N GLU A 108 9.10 -5.85 -7.83
CA GLU A 108 8.63 -6.95 -8.68
C GLU A 108 7.36 -7.55 -8.08
N PHE A 109 6.41 -7.86 -8.96
CA PHE A 109 5.12 -8.44 -8.60
C PHE A 109 4.85 -9.59 -9.56
N ASP A 110 4.69 -10.79 -9.02
CA ASP A 110 4.25 -11.92 -9.82
C ASP A 110 2.74 -11.89 -9.92
N TYR A 111 2.23 -11.69 -11.13
CA TYR A 111 0.80 -11.72 -11.40
C TYR A 111 0.46 -12.97 -12.21
N GLN A 112 -0.43 -13.77 -11.65
CA GLN A 112 -0.97 -14.97 -12.29
C GLN A 112 -2.47 -14.78 -12.40
N TRP A 113 -3.02 -14.93 -13.60
CA TRP A 113 -4.46 -14.85 -13.83
C TRP A 113 -4.88 -15.80 -14.93
N GLN A 114 -6.17 -16.08 -14.97
CA GLN A 114 -6.80 -16.85 -16.02
C GLN A 114 -7.68 -15.92 -16.86
N TYR A 115 -7.57 -15.98 -18.19
CA TYR A 115 -8.57 -15.40 -19.07
C TYR A 115 -9.89 -16.20 -18.98
N HIS A 116 -11.00 -15.58 -19.39
CA HIS A 116 -12.32 -16.23 -19.36
C HIS A 116 -12.40 -17.52 -20.19
N ASP A 117 -11.48 -17.73 -21.14
CA ASP A 117 -11.37 -18.94 -21.97
C ASP A 117 -10.56 -20.07 -21.31
N GLY A 118 -10.03 -19.85 -20.11
CA GLY A 118 -9.31 -20.85 -19.33
C GLY A 118 -7.79 -20.78 -19.46
N GLU A 119 -7.23 -19.89 -20.28
CA GLU A 119 -5.78 -19.76 -20.41
C GLU A 119 -5.16 -19.10 -19.17
N ASN A 120 -4.28 -19.83 -18.49
CA ASN A 120 -3.48 -19.30 -17.39
C ASN A 120 -2.27 -18.53 -17.94
N LEU A 121 -2.14 -17.27 -17.55
CA LEU A 121 -0.99 -16.44 -17.83
C LEU A 121 -0.25 -16.12 -16.53
N SER A 122 1.07 -16.18 -16.60
CA SER A 122 1.96 -15.74 -15.53
C SER A 122 2.87 -14.67 -16.10
N TRP A 123 2.80 -13.48 -15.50
CA TRP A 123 3.59 -12.34 -15.94
C TRP A 123 4.19 -11.65 -14.71
N SER A 124 5.52 -11.62 -14.67
CA SER A 124 6.24 -10.82 -13.69
C SER A 124 6.24 -9.35 -14.12
N MET A 125 5.61 -8.51 -13.31
CA MET A 125 5.50 -7.07 -13.52
C MET A 125 6.55 -6.35 -12.68
N GLN A 126 7.27 -5.40 -13.27
CA GLN A 126 8.27 -4.64 -12.53
C GLN A 126 7.72 -3.26 -12.17
N GLU A 127 7.75 -2.89 -10.89
CA GLU A 127 7.59 -1.49 -10.48
C GLU A 127 8.61 -0.61 -11.18
N LYS A 128 8.21 0.57 -11.68
CA LYS A 128 9.19 1.57 -12.12
C LYS A 128 10.04 1.99 -10.92
N ALA A 129 11.17 1.31 -10.78
CA ALA A 129 12.06 1.46 -9.65
C ALA A 129 12.52 2.92 -9.54
N ASN A 130 12.11 3.56 -8.45
CA ASN A 130 12.67 4.82 -8.02
C ASN A 130 13.48 4.57 -6.73
N LYS A 131 14.44 5.44 -6.44
CA LYS A 131 15.35 5.28 -5.28
C LYS A 131 14.65 5.23 -3.91
N ASN A 132 13.39 5.66 -3.85
CA ASN A 132 12.56 5.68 -2.65
C ASN A 132 11.45 4.61 -2.67
N ALA A 133 11.43 3.69 -3.65
CA ALA A 133 10.30 2.76 -3.84
C ALA A 133 9.97 1.96 -2.57
N GLU A 134 10.97 1.47 -1.85
CA GLU A 134 10.77 0.75 -0.58
C GLU A 134 10.18 1.64 0.51
N THR A 135 10.72 2.85 0.71
CA THR A 135 10.21 3.81 1.70
C THR A 135 8.80 4.27 1.37
N GLU A 136 8.49 4.50 0.10
CA GLU A 136 7.16 4.86 -0.38
C GLU A 136 6.17 3.68 -0.22
N ALA A 137 6.62 2.44 -0.45
CA ALA A 137 5.82 1.24 -0.22
C ALA A 137 5.50 1.04 1.26
N GLN A 138 6.48 1.20 2.14
CA GLN A 138 6.31 1.15 3.59
C GLN A 138 5.34 2.23 4.07
N ALA A 139 5.49 3.48 3.62
CA ALA A 139 4.62 4.58 4.02
C ALA A 139 3.15 4.33 3.58
N LEU A 140 2.96 3.83 2.36
CA LEU A 140 1.63 3.45 1.85
C LEU A 140 1.01 2.33 2.68
N ASN A 141 1.76 1.23 2.87
CA ASN A 141 1.30 0.06 3.62
C ASN A 141 1.02 0.38 5.08
N HIS A 142 1.87 1.16 5.76
CA HIS A 142 1.65 1.55 7.15
C HIS A 142 0.39 2.38 7.28
N TYR A 143 0.21 3.37 6.41
CA TYR A 143 -1.02 4.15 6.39
C TYR A 143 -2.24 3.25 6.14
N PHE A 144 -2.15 2.33 5.18
CA PHE A 144 -3.26 1.43 4.88
C PHE A 144 -3.60 0.53 6.07
N ALA A 145 -2.60 -0.16 6.62
CA ALA A 145 -2.74 -1.08 7.74
C ALA A 145 -3.32 -0.40 8.99
N ASP A 146 -2.99 0.86 9.23
CA ASP A 146 -3.46 1.60 10.40
C ASP A 146 -4.90 2.14 10.24
N ASN A 147 -5.41 2.27 9.01
CA ASN A 147 -6.66 2.98 8.75
C ASN A 147 -7.77 2.11 8.14
N PHE A 148 -7.42 1.01 7.47
CA PHE A 148 -8.38 0.26 6.66
C PHE A 148 -8.45 -1.23 6.97
N VAL A 149 -9.64 -1.79 6.74
CA VAL A 149 -9.90 -3.20 6.48
C VAL A 149 -10.28 -3.33 5.01
N LEU A 150 -9.60 -4.21 4.26
CA LEU A 150 -9.85 -4.43 2.84
C LEU A 150 -10.90 -5.53 2.65
N ALA A 151 -11.92 -5.28 1.83
CA ALA A 151 -12.90 -6.27 1.41
C ALA A 151 -12.84 -6.44 -0.11
N HIS A 152 -12.40 -7.61 -0.57
CA HIS A 152 -12.44 -7.99 -1.98
C HIS A 152 -13.83 -8.55 -2.31
N ILE A 153 -14.64 -7.77 -3.01
CA ILE A 153 -15.97 -8.18 -3.44
C ILE A 153 -15.87 -8.60 -4.90
N GLU A 154 -16.13 -9.88 -5.17
CA GLU A 154 -16.00 -10.46 -6.50
C GLU A 154 -17.14 -9.99 -7.42
N SER A 155 -16.85 -9.63 -8.66
CA SER A 155 -17.79 -8.96 -9.56
C SER A 155 -18.35 -9.80 -10.71
N TYR A 156 -17.90 -11.03 -10.90
CA TYR A 156 -18.09 -11.75 -12.16
C TYR A 156 -18.65 -13.17 -11.99
N TYR A 157 -18.09 -13.98 -11.10
CA TYR A 157 -18.48 -15.37 -10.93
C TYR A 157 -19.26 -15.67 -9.64
N SER A 158 -19.15 -14.80 -8.65
CA SER A 158 -19.90 -14.91 -7.41
C SER A 158 -21.40 -14.68 -7.64
N VAL A 159 -22.20 -15.24 -6.74
CA VAL A 159 -23.66 -15.23 -6.87
C VAL A 159 -24.30 -13.90 -6.45
N ASP A 160 -23.62 -13.12 -5.60
CA ASP A 160 -24.19 -11.96 -4.90
C ASP A 160 -23.27 -10.71 -4.91
N GLY A 161 -22.17 -10.71 -5.68
CA GLY A 161 -21.23 -9.60 -5.72
C GLY A 161 -21.83 -8.25 -6.12
N GLU A 162 -22.58 -8.21 -7.22
CA GLU A 162 -23.28 -7.00 -7.66
C GLU A 162 -24.40 -6.61 -6.67
N GLN A 163 -25.11 -7.60 -6.12
CA GLN A 163 -26.17 -7.38 -5.13
C GLN A 163 -25.65 -6.69 -3.88
N VAL A 164 -24.43 -7.01 -3.42
CA VAL A 164 -23.79 -6.32 -2.28
C VAL A 164 -23.63 -4.83 -2.55
N LEU A 165 -23.20 -4.44 -3.76
CA LEU A 165 -23.06 -3.02 -4.13
C LEU A 165 -24.42 -2.34 -4.26
N PHE A 166 -25.39 -3.02 -4.85
CA PHE A 166 -26.77 -2.54 -4.94
C PHE A 166 -27.38 -2.29 -3.56
N ASP A 167 -27.21 -3.22 -2.61
CA ASP A 167 -27.73 -3.11 -1.24
C ASP A 167 -27.06 -1.98 -0.45
N LEU A 168 -25.82 -1.64 -0.79
CA LEU A 168 -25.11 -0.46 -0.28
C LEU A 168 -25.59 0.86 -0.92
N GLY A 169 -26.49 0.80 -1.90
CA GLY A 169 -27.05 1.94 -2.62
C GLY A 169 -26.24 2.40 -3.82
N TYR A 170 -25.26 1.61 -4.29
CA TYR A 170 -24.50 1.95 -5.49
C TYR A 170 -25.32 1.71 -6.76
N ASP A 171 -25.18 2.61 -7.74
CA ASP A 171 -25.74 2.40 -9.08
C ASP A 171 -24.86 1.41 -9.86
N VAL A 172 -25.23 0.13 -9.83
CA VAL A 172 -24.46 -0.95 -10.45
C VAL A 172 -24.43 -0.85 -11.98
N ASP A 173 -25.44 -0.24 -12.60
CA ASP A 173 -25.47 -0.01 -14.05
C ASP A 173 -24.42 1.04 -14.49
N SER A 174 -23.94 1.85 -13.55
CA SER A 174 -22.88 2.84 -13.81
C SER A 174 -21.46 2.27 -13.78
N ILE A 175 -21.29 0.98 -13.45
CA ILE A 175 -19.97 0.34 -13.36
C ILE A 175 -19.41 0.13 -14.77
N VAL A 176 -18.43 0.96 -15.13
CA VAL A 176 -17.76 0.92 -16.45
C VAL A 176 -16.39 0.22 -16.43
N GLY A 177 -15.93 -0.24 -15.27
CA GLY A 177 -14.63 -0.93 -15.14
C GLY A 177 -14.26 -1.28 -13.70
N VAL A 178 -13.25 -2.15 -13.58
CA VAL A 178 -12.68 -2.65 -12.32
C VAL A 178 -11.17 -2.39 -12.25
N PRO A 179 -10.56 -2.21 -11.05
CA PRO A 179 -11.22 -2.22 -9.74
C PRO A 179 -12.07 -0.97 -9.51
N LEU A 180 -13.26 -1.16 -8.95
CA LEU A 180 -14.01 -0.08 -8.31
C LEU A 180 -13.64 -0.09 -6.82
N ILE A 181 -12.98 0.97 -6.36
CA ILE A 181 -12.60 1.11 -4.95
C ILE A 181 -13.58 2.06 -4.24
N LEU A 182 -14.26 1.56 -3.22
CA LEU A 182 -15.22 2.31 -2.40
C LEU A 182 -14.73 2.38 -0.96
N VAL A 183 -15.08 3.45 -0.25
CA VAL A 183 -14.86 3.56 1.19
C VAL A 183 -16.21 3.69 1.88
N LEU A 184 -16.41 2.93 2.97
CA LEU A 184 -17.62 2.99 3.78
C LEU A 184 -17.42 3.94 4.97
N ASP A 185 -18.50 4.56 5.45
CA ASP A 185 -18.51 5.29 6.72
C ASP A 185 -18.67 4.35 7.93
N GLN A 186 -18.69 4.93 9.13
CA GLN A 186 -18.91 4.21 10.39
C GLN A 186 -20.28 3.52 10.51
N ASN A 187 -21.25 3.86 9.67
CA ASN A 187 -22.56 3.23 9.60
C ASN A 187 -22.63 2.12 8.54
N GLY A 188 -21.54 1.87 7.81
CA GLY A 188 -21.49 0.92 6.71
C GLY A 188 -22.10 1.44 5.41
N GLN A 189 -22.32 2.74 5.27
CA GLN A 189 -22.80 3.37 4.03
C GLN A 189 -21.63 3.81 3.15
N ILE A 190 -21.81 3.86 1.84
CA ILE A 190 -20.77 4.37 0.94
C ILE A 190 -20.52 5.85 1.24
N ALA A 191 -19.29 6.20 1.59
CA ALA A 191 -18.90 7.60 1.81
C ALA A 191 -18.29 8.22 0.56
N ASP A 192 -17.49 7.45 -0.19
CA ASP A 192 -16.77 7.95 -1.38
C ASP A 192 -16.24 6.80 -2.24
N ARG A 193 -15.68 7.14 -3.40
CA ARG A 193 -14.96 6.21 -4.29
C ARG A 193 -13.61 6.77 -4.71
N MET A 194 -12.66 5.88 -4.95
CA MET A 194 -11.37 6.27 -5.52
C MET A 194 -11.58 6.89 -6.89
N LYS A 195 -10.90 7.99 -7.16
CA LYS A 195 -10.90 8.61 -8.48
C LYS A 195 -10.26 7.67 -9.50
N SER A 196 -10.88 7.58 -10.68
CA SER A 196 -10.29 6.87 -11.83
C SER A 196 -9.02 7.57 -12.33
N SER A 197 -8.20 6.87 -13.10
CA SER A 197 -6.99 7.44 -13.70
C SER A 197 -7.26 8.60 -14.69
N ASN A 198 -8.47 8.71 -15.21
CA ASN A 198 -8.91 9.85 -16.01
C ASN A 198 -9.18 11.10 -15.14
N GLN A 199 -9.57 10.90 -13.87
CA GLN A 199 -9.84 11.96 -12.91
C GLN A 199 -8.60 12.32 -12.07
N LEU A 200 -7.68 11.38 -11.87
CA LEU A 200 -6.41 11.56 -11.18
C LEU A 200 -5.25 11.21 -12.12
N ILE A 201 -4.92 12.16 -12.99
CA ILE A 201 -3.88 12.00 -14.01
C ILE A 201 -2.54 11.59 -13.38
N GLY A 202 -1.95 10.51 -13.90
CA GLY A 202 -0.66 9.98 -13.44
C GLY A 202 -0.74 8.99 -12.28
N LEU A 203 -1.94 8.67 -11.80
CA LEU A 203 -2.15 7.64 -10.78
C LEU A 203 -1.68 6.27 -11.26
N GLU A 204 -2.21 5.77 -12.37
CA GLU A 204 -1.73 4.54 -13.01
C GLU A 204 -0.50 4.83 -13.87
N ILE A 205 0.53 4.01 -13.70
CA ILE A 205 1.74 4.04 -14.49
C ILE A 205 1.81 2.74 -15.30
N ARG A 206 1.85 2.91 -16.63
CA ARG A 206 1.88 1.83 -17.60
C ARG A 206 3.02 2.01 -18.60
N SER A 207 3.71 0.92 -18.93
CA SER A 207 4.68 0.86 -20.04
C SER A 207 4.56 -0.48 -20.75
N ASP A 208 4.44 -0.46 -22.08
CA ASP A 208 4.26 -1.66 -22.94
C ASP A 208 5.48 -1.88 -23.88
N SER A 209 6.67 -1.46 -23.45
CA SER A 209 7.87 -1.39 -24.31
C SER A 209 8.87 -2.54 -24.11
N GLY A 210 8.44 -3.72 -23.66
CA GLY A 210 9.31 -4.90 -23.43
C GLY A 210 10.02 -4.97 -22.07
N ARG A 211 9.79 -4.01 -21.18
CA ARG A 211 9.94 -4.13 -19.71
C ARG A 211 8.63 -3.66 -19.12
N GLU A 212 7.63 -4.52 -19.24
CA GLU A 212 6.27 -4.08 -19.05
C GLU A 212 6.01 -3.76 -17.58
N PHE A 213 5.45 -2.57 -17.33
CA PHE A 213 5.13 -2.09 -15.99
C PHE A 213 3.63 -1.83 -15.89
N ARG A 214 3.05 -2.28 -14.78
CA ARG A 214 1.75 -1.87 -14.26
C ARG A 214 1.95 -1.53 -12.78
N GLY A 215 1.52 -0.33 -12.38
CA GLY A 215 1.65 0.10 -11.00
C GLY A 215 1.02 1.44 -10.74
N TYR A 216 0.97 1.84 -9.47
CA TYR A 216 0.50 3.16 -9.07
C TYR A 216 1.67 4.10 -8.76
N ASP A 217 1.48 5.41 -8.98
CA ASP A 217 2.28 6.40 -8.26
C ASP A 217 1.89 6.34 -6.78
N ARG A 218 2.81 5.86 -5.94
CA ARG A 218 2.55 5.62 -4.51
C ARG A 218 2.19 6.88 -3.74
N LYS A 219 2.70 8.04 -4.14
CA LYS A 219 2.39 9.31 -3.47
C LYS A 219 0.99 9.77 -3.80
N LEU A 220 0.60 9.66 -5.07
CA LEU A 220 -0.78 9.95 -5.50
C LEU A 220 -1.76 8.96 -4.88
N LEU A 221 -1.43 7.67 -4.86
CA LEU A 221 -2.27 6.65 -4.22
C LEU A 221 -2.42 6.89 -2.71
N LEU A 222 -1.32 7.19 -2.00
CA LEU A 222 -1.37 7.52 -0.58
C LEU A 222 -2.19 8.79 -0.31
N ALA A 223 -2.07 9.81 -1.16
CA ALA A 223 -2.88 11.03 -1.03
C ALA A 223 -4.37 10.75 -1.26
N GLU A 224 -4.70 9.88 -2.21
CA GLU A 224 -6.08 9.48 -2.50
C GLU A 224 -6.68 8.62 -1.37
N LEU A 225 -5.92 7.68 -0.81
CA LEU A 225 -6.35 6.92 0.38
C LEU A 225 -6.59 7.83 1.59
N LYS A 226 -5.75 8.85 1.80
CA LYS A 226 -5.99 9.87 2.84
C LYS A 226 -7.26 10.66 2.63
N ARG A 227 -7.58 10.98 1.36
CA ARG A 227 -8.83 11.64 1.01
C ARG A 227 -10.02 10.74 1.33
N LEU A 228 -9.97 9.47 0.92
CA LEU A 228 -11.03 8.48 1.19
C LEU A 228 -11.24 8.30 2.70
N LYS A 229 -10.18 8.18 3.50
CA LYS A 229 -10.29 8.10 4.96
C LYS A 229 -11.03 9.32 5.53
N LYS A 230 -10.63 10.52 5.11
CA LYS A 230 -11.30 11.75 5.53
C LYS A 230 -12.77 11.78 5.11
N SER A 231 -13.11 11.33 3.90
CA SER A 231 -14.52 11.23 3.48
C SER A 231 -15.31 10.27 4.37
N SER A 232 -14.74 9.13 4.76
CA SER A 232 -15.42 8.17 5.66
C SER A 232 -15.74 8.72 7.06
N GLU A 233 -15.03 9.75 7.50
CA GLU A 233 -15.23 10.40 8.80
C GLU A 233 -16.26 11.52 8.75
N ASN A 234 -16.45 12.13 7.57
CA ASN A 234 -17.44 13.18 7.37
C ASN A 234 -18.73 12.53 6.86
N HIS A 235 -19.72 12.41 7.74
CA HIS A 235 -21.01 11.84 7.38
C HIS A 235 -21.81 12.84 6.54
N GLU A 236 -21.52 12.88 5.24
CA GLU A 236 -22.38 13.49 4.22
C GLU A 236 -23.09 12.37 3.46
N PRO A 237 -24.42 12.46 3.24
CA PRO A 237 -25.15 11.44 2.50
C PRO A 237 -24.55 11.22 1.12
N TRP A 238 -24.35 9.95 0.74
CA TRP A 238 -23.90 9.60 -0.60
C TRP A 238 -24.86 10.17 -1.64
N GLN A 239 -24.32 10.94 -2.59
CA GLN A 239 -25.08 11.46 -3.72
C GLN A 239 -24.67 10.66 -4.96
N SER A 240 -25.59 9.86 -5.50
CA SER A 240 -25.45 9.26 -6.83
C SER A 240 -25.20 10.36 -7.87
N PHE A 241 -24.20 10.18 -8.72
CA PHE A 241 -23.95 11.04 -9.89
C PHE A 241 -24.56 10.41 -11.13
#